data_AF-A6GBH3-F1
#
_entry.id   AF-A6GBH3-F1
#
_cell.length_a   1.000
_cell.length_b   1.000
_cell.length_c   1.000
_cell.angle_alpha   90.00
_cell.angle_beta   90.00
_cell.angle_gamma   90.00
#
_symmetry.space_group_name_H-M   'P 1'
#
loop_
_entity.id
_entity.type
_entity.pdbx_description
1 polymer ?
#
loop_
_entity_poly.entity_id
_entity_poly.type
_entity_poly.pdbx_seq_one_letter_code
_entity_poly.pdbx_strand_id
1 'polypeptide(L)'
;MGGSEDLGELLARWREQRDPALADAIDLIGASARGRAQSEARSALASGSVAQRVAAWTELAQAPAPELVGELLRAFPIGTIEQGMTQLERLAELDDPRVATRLVTSLEDPPYRSPAALEFWQRSVAVVEALRDPRAIGWFPHYAKLVQTEFAPPMGRLVERELKAATKRVKKRLAKLAEASPANLELLAKTRAAHRADANEQELLAGVHAAPEDDAPRLVYADYASAIGDPRGEFIALQFAHAQGRGSRASNKREKELLSAHALEWLGPLAPVVNKTGLEYRRGFPDTVVFRPNNRGQVEKLVGHPAWSTVRVIHMESCWPYQEVADAMVLSPAFRSLRELRGFSSPELLVAVTQSETPRPWTRLEFDQLNMQPSVGWSINSGYTRMPPEGPKFPPRLQAALSINRGLPQLRELELRWLLRVDAKFMRWLFFGPLGMQLERFDTQVGTVFLPTYMRELAEHPLAVFSTLDEERNATYTLTRGDSGAFDQLHVAFRRTNRSPYDATPLPSSWELLMTMLGSLRRGELARLELRWSKKYAPTAEQLEALATWAGANPEVELAHPGR
;
A
#
# COMPACT_ATOMS: atom_id res chain seq x y z
N MET A 1 18.31 -18.57 8.81
CA MET A 1 19.45 -19.37 8.27
C MET A 1 19.20 -20.88 8.35
N GLY A 2 18.53 -21.43 9.37
CA GLY A 2 18.31 -22.88 9.48
C GLY A 2 17.47 -23.54 8.36
N GLY A 3 16.50 -22.83 7.76
CA GLY A 3 15.57 -23.44 6.78
C GLY A 3 16.18 -23.89 5.44
N SER A 4 17.28 -23.28 4.98
CA SER A 4 17.94 -23.68 3.71
C SER A 4 18.84 -24.90 3.92
N GLU A 5 19.57 -24.96 5.03
CA GLU A 5 20.37 -26.14 5.41
C GLU A 5 19.48 -27.37 5.66
N ASP A 6 18.37 -27.20 6.39
CA ASP A 6 17.41 -28.28 6.64
C ASP A 6 16.76 -28.79 5.34
N LEU A 7 16.45 -27.90 4.39
CA LEU A 7 15.88 -28.28 3.08
C LEU A 7 16.89 -29.08 2.23
N GLY A 8 18.17 -28.72 2.27
CA GLY A 8 19.24 -29.46 1.60
C GLY A 8 19.40 -30.88 2.14
N GLU A 9 19.38 -31.05 3.47
CA GLU A 9 19.49 -32.35 4.11
C GLU A 9 18.27 -33.24 3.79
N LEU A 10 17.05 -32.70 3.87
CA LEU A 10 15.83 -33.42 3.53
C LEU A 10 15.85 -33.92 2.08
N LEU A 11 16.27 -33.07 1.13
CA LEU A 11 16.39 -33.45 -0.28
C LEU A 11 17.42 -34.57 -0.47
N ALA A 12 18.59 -34.47 0.15
CA ALA A 12 19.63 -35.50 0.06
C ALA A 12 19.10 -36.87 0.52
N ARG A 13 18.40 -36.94 1.66
CA ARG A 13 17.85 -38.19 2.17
C ARG A 13 16.69 -38.73 1.33
N TRP A 14 15.82 -37.84 0.84
CA TRP A 14 14.77 -38.24 -0.09
C TRP A 14 15.35 -38.83 -1.39
N ARG A 15 16.47 -38.30 -1.88
CA ARG A 15 17.18 -38.82 -3.06
C ARG A 15 17.79 -40.21 -2.87
N GLU A 16 17.95 -40.68 -1.64
CA GLU A 16 18.41 -42.03 -1.36
C GLU A 16 17.24 -43.00 -1.16
N GLN A 17 16.24 -42.58 -0.37
CA GLN A 17 15.24 -43.50 0.17
C GLN A 17 13.85 -43.35 -0.44
N ARG A 18 13.57 -42.21 -1.11
CA ARG A 18 12.25 -41.84 -1.64
C ARG A 18 11.13 -41.91 -0.59
N ASP A 19 11.45 -41.57 0.65
CA ASP A 19 10.49 -41.57 1.76
C ASP A 19 9.38 -40.50 1.52
N PRO A 20 8.10 -40.89 1.45
CA PRO A 20 7.02 -39.93 1.21
C PRO A 20 6.89 -38.89 2.33
N ALA A 21 7.25 -39.21 3.57
CA ALA A 21 7.18 -38.26 4.68
C ALA A 21 8.24 -37.15 4.56
N LEU A 22 9.44 -37.48 4.04
CA LEU A 22 10.45 -36.47 3.69
C LEU A 22 9.95 -35.59 2.54
N ALA A 23 9.30 -36.18 1.54
CA ALA A 23 8.73 -35.45 0.41
C ALA A 23 7.68 -34.42 0.86
N ASP A 24 6.78 -34.82 1.77
CA ASP A 24 5.77 -33.92 2.36
C ASP A 24 6.42 -32.77 3.16
N ALA A 25 7.51 -33.05 3.90
CA ALA A 25 8.25 -32.02 4.62
C ALA A 25 8.96 -31.03 3.67
N ILE A 26 9.54 -31.52 2.57
CA ILE A 26 10.17 -30.69 1.53
C ILE A 26 9.14 -29.76 0.88
N ASP A 27 7.95 -30.27 0.55
CA ASP A 27 6.85 -29.46 0.01
C ASP A 27 6.45 -28.35 1.00
N LEU A 28 6.28 -28.71 2.29
CA LEU A 28 5.86 -27.78 3.34
C LEU A 28 6.89 -26.66 3.60
N ILE A 29 8.15 -27.01 3.79
CA ILE A 29 9.23 -26.03 4.04
C ILE A 29 9.48 -25.20 2.79
N GLY A 30 9.52 -25.84 1.62
CA GLY A 30 9.72 -25.15 0.34
C GLY A 30 8.63 -24.10 0.06
N ALA A 31 7.39 -24.35 0.50
CA ALA A 31 6.31 -23.38 0.41
C ALA A 31 6.42 -22.24 1.45
N SER A 32 7.01 -22.52 2.61
CA SER A 32 7.12 -21.57 3.73
C SER A 32 8.38 -20.69 3.65
N ALA A 33 9.40 -21.11 2.88
CA ALA A 33 10.67 -20.41 2.75
C ALA A 33 10.50 -18.94 2.31
N ARG A 34 11.05 -18.02 3.11
CA ARG A 34 11.02 -16.57 2.85
C ARG A 34 12.43 -15.99 2.88
N GLY A 35 12.68 -15.04 1.99
CA GLY A 35 13.95 -14.33 1.91
C GLY A 35 14.02 -13.41 0.70
N ARG A 36 15.07 -12.57 0.69
CA ARG A 36 15.29 -11.58 -0.36
C ARG A 36 15.41 -12.23 -1.75
N ALA A 37 16.20 -13.29 -1.87
CA ALA A 37 16.40 -14.00 -3.13
C ALA A 37 15.09 -14.60 -3.67
N GLN A 38 14.25 -15.17 -2.81
CA GLN A 38 12.92 -15.70 -3.18
C GLN A 38 12.00 -14.56 -3.64
N SER A 39 12.01 -13.42 -2.96
CA SER A 39 11.21 -12.25 -3.33
C SER A 39 11.63 -11.67 -4.69
N GLU A 40 12.94 -11.55 -4.93
CA GLU A 40 13.50 -11.08 -6.20
C GLU A 40 13.15 -12.05 -7.34
N ALA A 41 13.34 -13.36 -7.13
CA ALA A 41 12.93 -14.41 -8.06
C ALA A 41 11.44 -14.34 -8.39
N ARG A 42 10.58 -14.26 -7.37
CA ARG A 42 9.13 -14.17 -7.54
C ARG A 42 8.72 -12.95 -8.35
N SER A 43 9.35 -11.81 -8.08
CA SER A 43 9.08 -10.57 -8.81
C SER A 43 9.47 -10.71 -10.29
N ALA A 44 10.67 -11.24 -10.56
CA ALA A 44 11.17 -11.45 -11.93
C ALA A 44 10.29 -12.43 -12.73
N LEU A 45 9.80 -13.48 -12.09
CA LEU A 45 8.95 -14.50 -12.74
C LEU A 45 7.49 -14.07 -12.90
N ALA A 46 7.02 -13.08 -12.16
CA ALA A 46 5.62 -12.63 -12.18
C ALA A 46 5.36 -11.39 -13.06
N SER A 47 6.40 -10.61 -13.37
CA SER A 47 6.27 -9.30 -14.05
C SER A 47 6.99 -9.26 -15.40
N GLY A 48 6.54 -8.38 -16.29
CA GLY A 48 7.08 -8.24 -17.65
C GLY A 48 6.36 -9.07 -18.71
N SER A 49 6.86 -9.00 -19.95
CA SER A 49 6.34 -9.76 -21.08
C SER A 49 6.58 -11.26 -20.91
N VAL A 50 5.85 -12.10 -21.65
CA VAL A 50 6.06 -13.56 -21.64
C VAL A 50 7.53 -13.90 -21.96
N ALA A 51 8.15 -13.22 -22.93
CA ALA A 51 9.54 -13.43 -23.29
C ALA A 51 10.50 -13.11 -22.14
N GLN A 52 10.27 -12.01 -21.42
CA GLN A 52 11.07 -11.63 -20.24
C GLN A 52 10.94 -12.67 -19.12
N ARG A 53 9.73 -13.14 -18.85
CA ARG A 53 9.47 -14.15 -17.82
C ARG A 53 10.08 -15.50 -18.18
N VAL A 54 10.01 -15.93 -19.45
CA VAL A 54 10.67 -17.15 -19.93
C VAL A 54 12.20 -17.04 -19.80
N ALA A 55 12.79 -15.89 -20.13
CA ALA A 55 14.23 -15.66 -19.96
C ALA A 55 14.65 -15.73 -18.48
N ALA A 56 13.92 -15.04 -17.60
CA ALA A 56 14.15 -15.08 -16.15
C ALA A 56 14.01 -16.50 -15.60
N TRP A 57 12.98 -17.24 -16.01
CA TRP A 57 12.81 -18.65 -15.63
C TRP A 57 13.98 -19.50 -16.07
N THR A 58 14.42 -19.35 -17.32
CA THR A 58 15.54 -20.11 -17.89
C THR A 58 16.84 -19.85 -17.14
N GLU A 59 17.11 -18.59 -16.80
CA GLU A 59 18.29 -18.19 -16.00
C GLU A 59 18.27 -18.84 -14.61
N LEU A 60 17.15 -18.72 -13.89
CA LEU A 60 17.01 -19.32 -12.55
C LEU A 60 17.11 -20.85 -12.57
N ALA A 61 16.64 -21.50 -13.63
CA ALA A 61 16.61 -22.95 -13.76
C ALA A 61 17.98 -23.57 -14.07
N GLN A 62 19.03 -22.78 -14.33
CA GLN A 62 20.37 -23.32 -14.64
C GLN A 62 21.01 -24.06 -13.46
N ALA A 63 20.92 -23.52 -12.24
CA ALA A 63 21.43 -24.16 -11.03
C ALA A 63 20.61 -23.69 -9.83
N PRO A 64 19.33 -24.10 -9.73
CA PRO A 64 18.45 -23.53 -8.74
C PRO A 64 18.88 -23.97 -7.33
N ALA A 65 19.14 -22.99 -6.47
CA ALA A 65 19.25 -23.25 -5.04
C ALA A 65 17.94 -23.91 -4.54
N PRO A 66 18.00 -24.88 -3.61
CA PRO A 66 16.83 -25.62 -3.14
C PRO A 66 15.64 -24.74 -2.73
N GLU A 67 15.90 -23.60 -2.11
CA GLU A 67 14.90 -22.63 -1.68
C GLU A 67 14.23 -21.84 -2.82
N LEU A 68 14.83 -21.78 -4.01
CA LEU A 68 14.29 -21.09 -5.19
C LEU A 68 13.45 -21.98 -6.09
N VAL A 69 13.61 -23.31 -6.00
CA VAL A 69 12.84 -24.29 -6.79
C VAL A 69 11.32 -24.07 -6.65
N GLY A 70 10.85 -23.68 -5.45
CA GLY A 70 9.43 -23.39 -5.23
C GLY A 70 8.89 -22.20 -6.05
N GLU A 71 9.73 -21.21 -6.38
CA GLU A 71 9.35 -20.09 -7.25
C GLU A 71 9.32 -20.53 -8.73
N LEU A 72 10.32 -21.32 -9.17
CA LEU A 72 10.35 -21.89 -10.52
C LEU A 72 9.12 -22.74 -10.81
N LEU A 73 8.76 -23.62 -9.88
CA LEU A 73 7.61 -24.51 -10.02
C LEU A 73 6.28 -23.75 -10.04
N ARG A 74 6.16 -22.68 -9.26
CA ARG A 74 4.95 -21.83 -9.24
C ARG A 74 4.74 -21.08 -10.55
N ALA A 75 5.81 -20.65 -11.19
CA ALA A 75 5.73 -19.95 -12.48
C ALA A 75 5.57 -20.93 -13.66
N PHE A 76 6.00 -22.18 -13.52
CA PHE A 76 5.92 -23.19 -14.56
C PHE A 76 4.47 -23.65 -14.86
N PRO A 77 4.10 -23.88 -16.14
CA PRO A 77 4.82 -23.51 -17.34
C PRO A 77 4.54 -22.07 -17.80
N ILE A 78 5.53 -21.41 -18.41
CA ILE A 78 5.38 -20.06 -18.98
C ILE A 78 5.41 -20.15 -20.51
N GLY A 79 4.38 -19.60 -21.16
CA GLY A 79 4.38 -19.40 -22.61
C GLY A 79 3.80 -20.55 -23.42
N THR A 80 4.31 -20.78 -24.63
CA THR A 80 3.80 -21.78 -25.58
C THR A 80 4.08 -23.22 -25.13
N ILE A 81 3.42 -24.21 -25.75
CA ILE A 81 3.67 -25.64 -25.48
C ILE A 81 5.15 -26.01 -25.67
N GLU A 82 5.80 -25.46 -26.71
CA GLU A 82 7.22 -25.68 -26.98
C GLU A 82 8.10 -25.15 -25.83
N GLN A 83 7.83 -23.93 -25.38
CA GLN A 83 8.53 -23.33 -24.23
C GLN A 83 8.27 -24.12 -22.95
N GLY A 84 7.02 -24.53 -22.73
CA GLY A 84 6.64 -25.41 -21.62
C GLY A 84 7.36 -26.75 -21.67
N MET A 85 7.55 -27.34 -22.84
CA MET A 85 8.30 -28.58 -23.01
C MET A 85 9.78 -28.40 -22.67
N THR A 86 10.42 -27.33 -23.12
CA THR A 86 11.82 -27.00 -22.73
C THR A 86 11.95 -26.85 -21.21
N GLN A 87 11.00 -26.17 -20.57
CA GLN A 87 10.97 -26.02 -19.12
C GLN A 87 10.75 -27.36 -18.41
N LEU A 88 9.89 -28.22 -18.95
CA LEU A 88 9.62 -29.55 -18.42
C LEU A 88 10.87 -30.43 -18.45
N GLU A 89 11.63 -30.41 -19.55
CA GLU A 89 12.90 -31.12 -19.63
C GLU A 89 13.90 -30.63 -18.58
N ARG A 90 13.96 -29.31 -18.35
CA ARG A 90 14.83 -28.76 -17.32
C ARG A 90 14.39 -29.17 -15.91
N LEU A 91 13.09 -29.20 -15.64
CA LEU A 91 12.56 -29.69 -14.36
C LEU A 91 12.76 -31.20 -14.19
N ALA A 92 12.78 -31.97 -15.28
CA ALA A 92 13.02 -33.41 -15.24
C ALA A 92 14.45 -33.77 -14.77
N GLU A 93 15.40 -32.85 -14.94
CA GLU A 93 16.77 -33.00 -14.42
C GLU A 93 16.86 -32.75 -12.91
N LEU A 94 15.84 -32.12 -12.30
CA LEU A 94 15.80 -31.89 -10.86
C LEU A 94 15.28 -33.16 -10.16
N ASP A 95 16.16 -33.87 -9.44
CA ASP A 95 15.75 -34.97 -8.55
C ASP A 95 15.13 -34.41 -7.26
N ASP A 96 13.92 -33.86 -7.39
CA ASP A 96 13.19 -33.12 -6.35
C ASP A 96 11.69 -33.50 -6.33
N PRO A 97 11.13 -33.89 -5.17
CA PRO A 97 9.74 -34.34 -5.08
C PRO A 97 8.72 -33.24 -5.43
N ARG A 98 9.07 -31.96 -5.25
CA ARG A 98 8.16 -30.83 -5.54
C ARG A 98 7.80 -30.76 -7.03
N VAL A 99 8.69 -31.24 -7.91
CA VAL A 99 8.42 -31.34 -9.35
C VAL A 99 7.24 -32.28 -9.59
N ALA A 100 7.23 -33.43 -8.91
CA ALA A 100 6.12 -34.38 -9.03
C ALA A 100 4.80 -33.76 -8.54
N THR A 101 4.83 -33.12 -7.37
CA THR A 101 3.66 -32.40 -6.81
C THR A 101 3.14 -31.35 -7.80
N ARG A 102 4.02 -30.54 -8.41
CA ARG A 102 3.62 -29.50 -9.36
C ARG A 102 3.01 -30.05 -10.65
N LEU A 103 3.63 -31.07 -11.26
CA LEU A 103 3.13 -31.64 -12.52
C LEU A 103 1.75 -32.27 -12.35
N VAL A 104 1.55 -32.93 -11.22
CA VAL A 104 0.29 -33.60 -10.89
C VAL A 104 -0.82 -32.61 -10.56
N THR A 105 -0.55 -31.60 -9.72
CA THR A 105 -1.54 -30.56 -9.37
C THR A 105 -1.91 -29.68 -10.58
N SER A 106 -1.04 -29.57 -11.58
CA SER A 106 -1.35 -28.87 -12.83
C SER A 106 -2.45 -29.55 -13.66
N LEU A 107 -2.86 -30.78 -13.33
CA LEU A 107 -4.02 -31.44 -13.97
C LEU A 107 -5.36 -30.89 -13.47
N GLU A 108 -5.40 -30.14 -12.37
CA GLU A 108 -6.63 -29.48 -11.86
C GLU A 108 -6.99 -28.26 -12.70
N ASP A 109 -5.98 -27.52 -13.15
CA ASP A 109 -6.13 -26.45 -14.14
C ASP A 109 -5.05 -26.57 -15.22
N PRO A 110 -5.30 -27.43 -16.24
CA PRO A 110 -4.33 -27.69 -17.29
C PRO A 110 -3.91 -26.42 -18.05
N PRO A 111 -2.60 -26.09 -18.07
CA PRO A 111 -2.10 -24.92 -18.83
C PRO A 111 -2.26 -25.10 -20.34
N TYR A 112 -2.30 -26.36 -20.81
CA TYR A 112 -2.44 -26.70 -22.23
C TYR A 112 -3.52 -27.78 -22.40
N ARG A 113 -4.61 -27.42 -23.09
CA ARG A 113 -5.81 -28.28 -23.26
C ARG A 113 -6.01 -28.81 -24.68
N SER A 114 -5.24 -28.32 -25.65
CA SER A 114 -5.38 -28.73 -27.05
C SER A 114 -4.83 -30.15 -27.30
N PRO A 115 -5.27 -30.86 -28.36
CA PRO A 115 -4.71 -32.16 -28.71
C PRO A 115 -3.19 -32.15 -28.94
N ALA A 116 -2.63 -31.00 -29.37
CA ALA A 116 -1.19 -30.82 -29.54
C ALA A 116 -0.40 -30.91 -28.22
N ALA A 117 -1.07 -30.78 -27.07
CA ALA A 117 -0.45 -30.89 -25.74
C ALA A 117 -0.31 -32.34 -25.24
N LEU A 118 -0.75 -33.35 -26.01
CA LEU A 118 -0.68 -34.74 -25.57
C LEU A 118 0.73 -35.18 -25.21
N GLU A 119 1.71 -34.79 -26.02
CA GLU A 119 3.12 -35.10 -25.78
C GLU A 119 3.62 -34.48 -24.47
N PHE A 120 3.23 -33.23 -24.17
CA PHE A 120 3.57 -32.55 -22.92
C PHE A 120 3.05 -33.31 -21.70
N TRP A 121 1.81 -33.80 -21.75
CA TRP A 121 1.22 -34.55 -20.64
C TRP A 121 1.80 -35.95 -20.50
N GLN A 122 2.05 -36.66 -21.61
CA GLN A 122 2.76 -37.95 -21.59
C GLN A 122 4.15 -37.80 -20.99
N ARG A 123 4.87 -36.74 -21.38
CA ARG A 123 6.20 -36.44 -20.83
C ARG A 123 6.11 -36.09 -19.36
N SER A 124 5.14 -35.28 -18.93
CA SER A 124 4.92 -34.93 -17.53
C SER A 124 4.71 -36.18 -16.65
N VAL A 125 3.89 -37.12 -17.11
CA VAL A 125 3.68 -38.41 -16.42
C VAL A 125 4.99 -39.21 -16.35
N ALA A 126 5.75 -39.26 -17.45
CA ALA A 126 7.05 -39.94 -17.47
C ALA A 126 8.08 -39.33 -16.50
N VAL A 127 8.07 -38.00 -16.32
CA VAL A 127 8.91 -37.30 -15.33
C VAL A 127 8.52 -37.71 -13.91
N VAL A 128 7.23 -37.69 -13.58
CA VAL A 128 6.73 -38.14 -12.26
C VAL A 128 7.12 -39.61 -12.00
N GLU A 129 7.08 -40.47 -13.02
CA GLU A 129 7.55 -41.86 -12.91
C GLU A 129 9.05 -42.01 -12.69
N ALA A 130 9.86 -41.13 -13.26
CA ALA A 130 11.31 -41.13 -13.13
C ALA A 130 11.75 -40.67 -11.74
N LEU A 131 11.02 -39.70 -11.16
CA LEU A 131 11.26 -39.19 -9.81
C LEU A 131 11.04 -40.26 -8.73
N ARG A 132 10.23 -41.28 -9.00
CA ARG A 132 9.95 -42.39 -8.05
C ARG A 132 9.42 -41.89 -6.71
N ASP A 133 8.60 -40.84 -6.72
CA ASP A 133 7.88 -40.38 -5.53
C ASP A 133 6.72 -41.35 -5.21
N PRO A 134 6.70 -42.02 -4.04
CA PRO A 134 5.62 -42.93 -3.68
C PRO A 134 4.23 -42.31 -3.62
N ARG A 135 4.15 -40.99 -3.36
CA ARG A 135 2.87 -40.27 -3.30
C ARG A 135 2.13 -40.30 -4.63
N ALA A 136 2.84 -40.46 -5.75
CA ALA A 136 2.24 -40.61 -7.09
C ALA A 136 1.27 -41.81 -7.21
N ILE A 137 1.45 -42.88 -6.41
CA ILE A 137 0.50 -44.00 -6.37
C ILE A 137 -0.89 -43.56 -5.93
N GLY A 138 -0.95 -42.60 -4.99
CA GLY A 138 -2.20 -42.02 -4.50
C GLY A 138 -2.79 -40.99 -5.47
N TRP A 139 -1.92 -40.18 -6.09
CA TRP A 139 -2.35 -39.09 -6.96
C TRP A 139 -2.91 -39.56 -8.30
N PHE A 140 -2.20 -40.44 -9.03
CA PHE A 140 -2.58 -40.80 -10.40
C PHE A 140 -4.01 -41.36 -10.52
N PRO A 141 -4.49 -42.25 -9.63
CA PRO A 141 -5.89 -42.70 -9.67
C PRO A 141 -6.91 -41.59 -9.43
N HIS A 142 -6.58 -40.60 -8.59
CA HIS A 142 -7.43 -39.44 -8.35
C HIS A 142 -7.55 -38.60 -9.63
N TYR A 143 -6.41 -38.18 -10.20
CA TYR A 143 -6.39 -37.33 -11.38
C TYR A 143 -6.84 -38.03 -12.66
N ALA A 144 -6.69 -39.35 -12.77
CA ALA A 144 -7.24 -40.13 -13.87
C ALA A 144 -8.76 -39.96 -14.02
N LYS A 145 -9.48 -39.70 -12.92
CA LYS A 145 -10.92 -39.38 -12.97
C LYS A 145 -11.17 -37.93 -13.38
N LEU A 146 -10.36 -36.99 -12.88
CA LEU A 146 -10.51 -35.56 -13.11
C LEU A 146 -10.24 -35.15 -14.57
N VAL A 147 -9.27 -35.79 -15.24
CA VAL A 147 -8.91 -35.41 -16.62
C VAL A 147 -10.03 -35.59 -17.65
N GLN A 148 -11.09 -36.34 -17.34
CA GLN A 148 -12.27 -36.43 -18.22
C GLN A 148 -13.14 -35.16 -18.19
N THR A 149 -13.09 -34.38 -17.10
CA THR A 149 -13.81 -33.11 -17.01
C THR A 149 -12.96 -31.97 -17.57
N GLU A 150 -11.64 -32.03 -17.40
CA GLU A 150 -10.74 -30.94 -17.79
C GLU A 150 -10.33 -30.94 -19.27
N PHE A 151 -10.44 -32.08 -19.95
CA PHE A 151 -10.05 -32.23 -21.36
C PHE A 151 -11.19 -32.73 -22.23
N ALA A 152 -11.35 -32.11 -23.41
CA ALA A 152 -12.27 -32.61 -24.42
C ALA A 152 -11.83 -33.99 -24.96
N PRO A 153 -12.76 -34.90 -25.30
CA PRO A 153 -12.42 -36.15 -25.98
C PRO A 153 -11.74 -35.91 -27.34
N PRO A 154 -10.76 -36.74 -27.78
CA PRO A 154 -10.26 -37.96 -27.15
C PRO A 154 -9.17 -37.74 -26.09
N MET A 155 -8.76 -36.50 -25.83
CA MET A 155 -7.58 -36.16 -25.03
C MET A 155 -7.70 -36.67 -23.58
N GLY A 156 -8.82 -36.41 -22.91
CA GLY A 156 -9.05 -36.89 -21.53
C GLY A 156 -8.91 -38.41 -21.38
N ARG A 157 -9.40 -39.18 -22.37
CA ARG A 157 -9.25 -40.65 -22.40
C ARG A 157 -7.80 -41.10 -22.56
N LEU A 158 -7.02 -40.39 -23.37
CA LEU A 158 -5.61 -40.73 -23.59
C LEU A 158 -4.77 -40.44 -22.34
N VAL A 159 -4.98 -39.29 -21.70
CA VAL A 159 -4.28 -38.94 -20.45
C VAL A 159 -4.70 -39.86 -19.30
N GLU A 160 -6.00 -40.15 -19.16
CA GLU A 160 -6.49 -41.10 -18.15
C GLU A 160 -5.82 -42.47 -18.29
N ARG A 161 -5.74 -42.99 -19.52
CA ARG A 161 -5.10 -44.27 -19.81
C ARG A 161 -3.62 -44.24 -19.41
N GLU A 162 -2.93 -43.14 -19.70
CA GLU A 162 -1.52 -42.96 -19.34
C GLU A 162 -1.32 -42.94 -17.83
N LEU A 163 -2.13 -42.19 -17.07
CA LEU A 163 -2.08 -42.12 -15.60
C LEU A 163 -2.35 -43.49 -14.94
N LYS A 164 -3.33 -44.25 -15.46
CA LYS A 164 -3.62 -45.60 -14.97
C LYS A 164 -2.46 -46.57 -15.24
N ALA A 165 -1.83 -46.47 -16.41
CA ALA A 165 -0.66 -47.27 -16.76
C ALA A 165 0.54 -46.90 -15.88
N ALA A 166 0.78 -45.60 -15.69
CA ALA A 166 1.82 -45.04 -14.85
C ALA A 166 1.71 -45.53 -13.40
N THR A 167 0.50 -45.55 -12.84
CA THR A 167 0.25 -46.09 -11.49
C THR A 167 0.82 -47.51 -11.32
N LYS A 168 0.63 -48.39 -12.32
CA LYS A 168 1.16 -49.75 -12.29
C LYS A 168 2.68 -49.77 -12.42
N ARG A 169 3.24 -48.94 -13.30
CA ARG A 169 4.70 -48.83 -13.51
C ARG A 169 5.41 -48.31 -12.26
N VAL A 170 4.88 -47.27 -11.62
CA VAL A 170 5.39 -46.73 -10.35
C VAL A 170 5.32 -47.79 -9.26
N LYS A 171 4.17 -48.44 -9.03
CA LYS A 171 4.06 -49.54 -8.05
C LYS A 171 5.14 -50.60 -8.23
N LYS A 172 5.40 -51.02 -9.48
CA LYS A 172 6.44 -52.00 -9.79
C LYS A 172 7.85 -51.48 -9.49
N ARG A 173 8.15 -50.21 -9.79
CA ARG A 173 9.45 -49.58 -9.52
C ARG A 173 9.70 -49.39 -8.03
N LEU A 174 8.67 -49.07 -7.26
CA LEU A 174 8.78 -48.80 -5.82
C LEU A 174 8.80 -50.07 -4.95
N ALA A 175 8.36 -51.22 -5.47
CA ALA A 175 8.37 -52.50 -4.76
C ALA A 175 9.75 -52.98 -4.27
N LYS A 176 10.83 -52.27 -4.62
CA LYS A 176 12.22 -52.56 -4.22
C LYS A 176 12.84 -51.47 -3.32
N LEU A 177 12.09 -50.43 -2.94
CA LEU A 177 12.58 -49.41 -2.03
C LEU A 177 12.44 -49.88 -0.58
N ALA A 178 13.46 -49.60 0.23
CA ALA A 178 13.50 -49.96 1.64
C ALA A 178 12.50 -49.13 2.46
N GLU A 179 12.07 -49.66 3.60
CA GLU A 179 11.24 -48.93 4.58
C GLU A 179 12.02 -47.75 5.19
N ALA A 180 11.28 -46.73 5.64
CA ALA A 180 11.83 -45.50 6.20
C ALA A 180 12.80 -45.76 7.36
N SER A 181 13.98 -45.13 7.31
CA SER A 181 15.00 -45.25 8.36
C SER A 181 14.58 -44.50 9.65
N PRO A 182 14.91 -45.01 10.86
CA PRO A 182 14.74 -44.29 12.12
C PRO A 182 15.37 -42.88 12.11
N ALA A 183 16.46 -42.69 11.35
CA ALA A 183 17.13 -41.40 11.21
C ALA A 183 16.29 -40.37 10.42
N ASN A 184 15.33 -40.79 9.59
CA ASN A 184 14.38 -39.87 8.93
C ASN A 184 13.33 -39.37 9.92
N LEU A 185 12.90 -40.21 10.87
CA LEU A 185 11.92 -39.83 11.88
C LEU A 185 12.47 -38.72 12.79
N GLU A 186 13.74 -38.79 13.15
CA GLU A 186 14.41 -37.75 13.94
C GLU A 186 14.52 -36.43 13.15
N LEU A 187 14.97 -36.48 11.89
CA LEU A 187 15.05 -35.30 11.01
C LEU A 187 13.66 -34.66 10.83
N LEU A 188 12.62 -35.46 10.57
CA LEU A 188 11.24 -35.00 10.45
C LEU A 188 10.72 -34.37 11.75
N ALA A 189 11.09 -34.91 12.92
CA ALA A 189 10.70 -34.34 14.21
C ALA A 189 11.35 -32.97 14.44
N LYS A 190 12.65 -32.84 14.14
CA LYS A 190 13.38 -31.57 14.18
C LYS A 190 12.74 -30.52 13.25
N THR A 191 12.46 -30.91 12.01
CA THR A 191 11.82 -30.06 11.01
C THR A 191 10.41 -29.59 11.43
N ARG A 192 9.59 -30.49 11.98
CA ARG A 192 8.24 -30.14 12.47
C ARG A 192 8.29 -29.16 13.64
N ALA A 193 9.29 -29.27 14.52
CA ALA A 193 9.47 -28.32 15.61
C ALA A 193 9.79 -26.91 15.10
N ALA A 194 10.66 -26.81 14.08
CA ALA A 194 10.96 -25.53 13.42
C ALA A 194 9.72 -24.93 12.73
N HIS A 195 8.95 -25.73 11.99
CA HIS A 195 7.74 -25.26 11.30
C HIS A 195 6.61 -24.83 12.27
N ARG A 196 6.50 -25.48 13.44
CA ARG A 196 5.58 -25.05 14.49
C ARG A 196 5.91 -23.66 15.03
N ALA A 197 7.19 -23.26 15.06
CA ALA A 197 7.57 -21.90 15.43
C ALA A 197 7.01 -20.89 14.41
N ASP A 198 7.10 -21.18 13.10
CA ASP A 198 6.52 -20.31 12.05
C ASP A 198 4.98 -20.20 12.15
N ALA A 199 4.30 -21.31 12.47
CA ALA A 199 2.85 -21.30 12.71
C ALA A 199 2.48 -20.43 13.93
N ASN A 200 3.30 -20.49 14.99
CA ASN A 200 3.14 -19.67 16.19
C ASN A 200 3.32 -18.17 15.87
N GLU A 201 4.26 -17.80 14.99
CA GLU A 201 4.41 -16.41 14.54
C GLU A 201 3.13 -15.88 13.88
N GLN A 202 2.54 -16.65 12.97
CA GLN A 202 1.33 -16.24 12.23
C GLN A 202 0.13 -16.05 13.17
N GLU A 203 -0.02 -16.90 14.18
CA GLU A 203 -1.05 -16.76 15.21
C GLU A 203 -0.85 -15.50 16.05
N LEU A 204 0.39 -15.21 16.47
CA LEU A 204 0.72 -13.99 17.20
C LEU A 204 0.46 -12.72 16.39
N LEU A 205 0.86 -12.71 15.11
CA LEU A 205 0.56 -11.61 14.19
C LEU A 205 -0.94 -11.45 13.94
N ALA A 206 -1.69 -12.56 13.81
CA ALA A 206 -3.14 -12.52 13.69
C ALA A 206 -3.78 -11.90 14.94
N GLY A 207 -3.27 -12.19 16.13
CA GLY A 207 -3.67 -11.55 17.38
C GLY A 207 -3.49 -10.03 17.36
N VAL A 208 -2.32 -9.54 16.90
CA VAL A 208 -2.07 -8.10 16.73
C VAL A 208 -3.06 -7.49 15.74
N HIS A 209 -3.30 -8.14 14.60
CA HIS A 209 -4.20 -7.60 13.59
C HIS A 209 -5.68 -7.62 13.99
N ALA A 210 -6.09 -8.56 14.84
CA ALA A 210 -7.44 -8.65 15.38
C ALA A 210 -7.73 -7.52 16.38
N ALA A 211 -6.73 -7.15 17.19
CA ALA A 211 -6.82 -6.10 18.21
C ALA A 211 -5.73 -5.02 18.03
N PRO A 212 -5.76 -4.23 16.95
CA PRO A 212 -4.67 -3.32 16.59
C PRO A 212 -4.55 -2.08 17.48
N GLU A 213 -5.41 -1.88 18.48
CA GLU A 213 -5.20 -0.82 19.49
C GLU A 213 -4.75 -1.39 20.84
N ASP A 214 -4.78 -2.73 21.00
CA ASP A 214 -4.31 -3.41 22.20
C ASP A 214 -2.79 -3.62 22.13
N ASP A 215 -2.12 -3.27 23.22
CA ASP A 215 -0.68 -3.39 23.35
C ASP A 215 -0.26 -4.81 23.75
N ALA A 216 -1.13 -5.57 24.42
CA ALA A 216 -0.78 -6.90 24.92
C ALA A 216 -0.36 -7.89 23.81
N PRO A 217 -1.10 -8.06 22.69
CA PRO A 217 -0.68 -8.95 21.61
C PRO A 217 0.67 -8.54 20.98
N ARG A 218 0.98 -7.23 20.97
CA ARG A 218 2.24 -6.72 20.43
C ARG A 218 3.43 -7.04 21.29
N LEU A 219 3.26 -6.95 22.62
CA LEU A 219 4.31 -7.30 23.57
C LEU A 219 4.60 -8.80 23.53
N VAL A 220 3.56 -9.65 23.44
CA VAL A 220 3.75 -11.10 23.25
C VAL A 220 4.48 -11.41 21.93
N TYR A 221 4.12 -10.75 20.83
CA TYR A 221 4.85 -10.88 19.57
C TYR A 221 6.30 -10.37 19.67
N ALA A 222 6.54 -9.29 20.41
CA ALA A 222 7.88 -8.77 20.63
C ALA A 222 8.77 -9.75 21.40
N ASP A 223 8.24 -10.36 22.47
CA ASP A 223 8.95 -11.37 23.25
C ASP A 223 9.30 -12.60 22.39
N TYR A 224 8.34 -13.07 21.57
CA TYR A 224 8.57 -14.13 20.60
C TYR A 224 9.67 -13.76 19.59
N ALA A 225 9.55 -12.59 18.96
CA ALA A 225 10.51 -12.09 17.97
C ALA A 225 11.92 -12.00 18.58
N SER A 226 12.05 -11.44 19.79
CA SER A 226 13.31 -11.40 20.52
C SER A 226 13.87 -12.79 20.84
N ALA A 227 13.02 -13.74 21.23
CA ALA A 227 13.45 -15.11 21.55
C ALA A 227 14.05 -15.84 20.33
N ILE A 228 13.58 -15.56 19.12
CA ILE A 228 14.11 -16.13 17.88
C ILE A 228 15.20 -15.27 17.22
N GLY A 229 15.59 -14.16 17.86
CA GLY A 229 16.61 -13.25 17.35
C GLY A 229 16.15 -12.33 16.21
N ASP A 230 14.83 -12.17 16.01
CA ASP A 230 14.28 -11.18 15.08
C ASP A 230 14.44 -9.76 15.66
N PRO A 231 15.13 -8.84 14.95
CA PRO A 231 15.32 -7.46 15.38
C PRO A 231 14.02 -6.68 15.61
N ARG A 232 12.87 -7.16 15.11
CA ARG A 232 11.57 -6.54 15.33
C ARG A 232 11.14 -6.53 16.80
N GLY A 233 11.54 -7.55 17.57
CA GLY A 233 11.26 -7.60 19.01
C GLY A 233 11.93 -6.46 19.76
N GLU A 234 13.22 -6.21 19.49
CA GLU A 234 13.97 -5.06 20.01
C GLU A 234 13.30 -3.75 19.60
N PHE A 235 12.93 -3.62 18.32
CA PHE A 235 12.27 -2.42 17.79
C PHE A 235 10.95 -2.10 18.50
N ILE A 236 10.08 -3.09 18.71
CA ILE A 236 8.82 -2.91 19.44
C ILE A 236 9.10 -2.42 20.87
N ALA A 237 10.01 -3.08 21.59
CA ALA A 237 10.35 -2.71 22.96
C ALA A 237 10.88 -1.27 23.08
N LEU A 238 11.71 -0.83 22.14
CA LEU A 238 12.21 0.55 22.08
C LEU A 238 11.07 1.56 21.92
N GLN A 239 10.14 1.32 20.99
CA GLN A 239 9.01 2.22 20.75
C GLN A 239 8.06 2.30 21.96
N PHE A 240 7.85 1.20 22.69
CA PHE A 240 7.11 1.22 23.94
C PHE A 240 7.83 2.00 25.05
N ALA A 241 9.14 1.82 25.19
CA ALA A 241 9.94 2.60 26.14
C ALA A 241 9.88 4.11 25.83
N HIS A 242 9.93 4.50 24.56
CA HIS A 242 9.78 5.89 24.12
C HIS A 242 8.41 6.45 24.46
N ALA A 243 7.34 5.70 24.19
CA ALA A 243 5.98 6.11 24.54
C ALA A 243 5.77 6.33 26.05
N GLN A 244 6.55 5.63 26.89
CA GLN A 244 6.55 5.80 28.35
C GLN A 244 7.53 6.88 28.85
N GLY A 245 8.14 7.67 27.96
CA GLY A 245 9.09 8.72 28.32
C GLY A 245 10.47 8.19 28.75
N ARG A 246 10.77 6.91 28.51
CA ARG A 246 12.05 6.26 28.87
C ARG A 246 13.06 6.25 27.70
N GLY A 247 12.82 7.07 26.67
CA GLY A 247 13.72 7.19 25.53
C GLY A 247 15.01 7.92 25.88
N SER A 248 16.13 7.35 25.43
CA SER A 248 17.47 7.95 25.46
C SER A 248 17.97 8.26 24.04
N ARG A 249 18.94 9.16 23.91
CA ARG A 249 19.59 9.46 22.62
C ARG A 249 20.15 8.19 21.94
N ALA A 250 20.68 7.25 22.73
CA ALA A 250 21.17 5.96 22.24
C ALA A 250 20.03 5.10 21.69
N SER A 251 18.93 4.98 22.43
CA SER A 251 17.75 4.21 21.99
C SER A 251 17.12 4.78 20.70
N ASN A 252 17.04 6.11 20.56
CA ASN A 252 16.51 6.76 19.36
C ASN A 252 17.42 6.53 18.15
N LYS A 253 18.74 6.47 18.37
CA LYS A 253 19.69 6.13 17.31
C LYS A 253 19.51 4.68 16.87
N ARG A 254 19.39 3.76 17.84
CA ARG A 254 19.20 2.33 17.57
C ARG A 254 17.89 2.04 16.83
N GLU A 255 16.80 2.67 17.23
CA GLU A 255 15.51 2.57 16.53
C GLU A 255 15.62 2.98 15.06
N LYS A 256 16.31 4.09 14.76
CA LYS A 256 16.54 4.55 13.38
C LYS A 256 17.41 3.59 12.58
N GLU A 257 18.44 3.01 13.20
CA GLU A 257 19.30 1.98 12.58
C GLU A 257 18.46 0.75 12.19
N LEU A 258 17.60 0.29 13.09
CA LEU A 258 16.67 -0.83 12.86
C LEU A 258 15.70 -0.54 11.70
N LEU A 259 15.05 0.64 11.69
CA LEU A 259 14.18 1.04 10.59
C LEU A 259 14.93 1.15 9.26
N SER A 260 16.14 1.71 9.26
CA SER A 260 16.93 1.82 8.04
C SER A 260 17.24 0.45 7.42
N ALA A 261 17.47 -0.56 8.26
CA ALA A 261 17.82 -1.92 7.86
C ALA A 261 16.60 -2.77 7.49
N HIS A 262 15.51 -2.71 8.26
CA HIS A 262 14.43 -3.72 8.21
C HIS A 262 13.05 -3.17 7.82
N ALA A 263 12.86 -1.85 7.68
CA ALA A 263 11.53 -1.28 7.46
C ALA A 263 10.77 -1.82 6.24
N LEU A 264 11.46 -2.19 5.15
CA LEU A 264 10.78 -2.79 3.98
C LEU A 264 10.44 -4.26 4.18
N GLU A 265 11.28 -4.99 4.91
CA GLU A 265 11.04 -6.40 5.23
C GLU A 265 9.81 -6.56 6.13
N TRP A 266 9.68 -5.71 7.16
CA TRP A 266 8.56 -5.74 8.10
C TRP A 266 7.20 -5.33 7.51
N LEU A 267 7.16 -4.71 6.32
CA LEU A 267 5.92 -4.48 5.59
C LEU A 267 5.26 -5.80 5.13
N GLY A 268 6.05 -6.87 5.00
CA GLY A 268 5.58 -8.17 4.56
C GLY A 268 4.78 -8.08 3.26
N PRO A 269 3.51 -8.54 3.24
CA PRO A 269 2.66 -8.48 2.05
C PRO A 269 2.41 -7.08 1.50
N LEU A 270 2.52 -6.02 2.31
CA LEU A 270 2.26 -4.63 1.88
C LEU A 270 3.41 -4.02 1.08
N ALA A 271 4.62 -4.61 1.16
CA ALA A 271 5.83 -4.07 0.56
C ALA A 271 5.71 -3.66 -0.93
N PRO A 272 5.00 -4.41 -1.80
CA PRO A 272 4.89 -4.05 -3.22
C PRO A 272 4.10 -2.77 -3.52
N VAL A 273 3.25 -2.32 -2.61
CA VAL A 273 2.32 -1.19 -2.85
C VAL A 273 2.58 0.01 -1.93
N VAL A 274 3.55 -0.08 -1.03
CA VAL A 274 3.91 0.98 -0.08
C VAL A 274 5.27 1.56 -0.44
N ASN A 275 5.34 2.88 -0.58
CA ASN A 275 6.59 3.58 -0.79
C ASN A 275 7.38 3.70 0.54
N LYS A 276 8.70 3.53 0.47
CA LYS A 276 9.60 3.70 1.64
C LYS A 276 9.57 5.15 2.15
N THR A 277 9.50 6.11 1.24
CA THR A 277 9.42 7.53 1.60
C THR A 277 8.04 7.83 2.17
N GLY A 278 8.00 8.33 3.40
CA GLY A 278 6.75 8.61 4.13
C GLY A 278 6.20 7.40 4.88
N LEU A 279 6.92 6.28 4.92
CA LEU A 279 6.58 5.15 5.79
C LEU A 279 6.99 5.44 7.23
N GLU A 280 6.03 5.36 8.14
CA GLU A 280 6.27 5.48 9.59
C GLU A 280 5.73 4.26 10.33
N TYR A 281 6.44 3.88 11.39
CA TYR A 281 6.10 2.76 12.24
C TYR A 281 5.70 3.25 13.63
N ARG A 282 4.65 2.65 14.19
CA ARG A 282 4.21 2.89 15.56
C ARG A 282 3.97 1.55 16.26
N ARG A 283 4.52 1.42 17.47
CA ARG A 283 4.45 0.21 18.30
C ARG A 283 4.86 -1.06 17.52
N GLY A 284 5.84 -0.94 16.61
CA GLY A 284 6.38 -2.05 15.81
C GLY A 284 5.72 -2.38 14.48
N PHE A 285 4.67 -1.66 14.09
CA PHE A 285 3.89 -1.95 12.89
C PHE A 285 3.71 -0.72 12.00
N PRO A 286 3.45 -0.90 10.70
CA PRO A 286 3.15 0.22 9.80
C PRO A 286 1.96 1.02 10.32
N ASP A 287 2.16 2.33 10.43
CA ASP A 287 1.18 3.27 10.98
C ASP A 287 0.77 4.31 9.93
N THR A 288 1.77 4.94 9.29
CA THR A 288 1.58 5.84 8.16
C THR A 288 2.21 5.24 6.92
N VAL A 289 1.45 5.19 5.83
CA VAL A 289 1.92 4.63 4.56
C VAL A 289 1.62 5.57 3.40
N VAL A 290 2.54 5.63 2.45
CA VAL A 290 2.29 6.17 1.12
C VAL A 290 1.95 5.01 0.21
N PHE A 291 0.66 4.87 -0.11
CA PHE A 291 0.15 3.84 -0.99
C PHE A 291 0.34 4.25 -2.45
N ARG A 292 1.23 3.55 -3.15
CA ARG A 292 1.64 3.83 -4.53
C ARG A 292 1.68 2.53 -5.34
N PRO A 293 0.53 2.04 -5.79
CA PRO A 293 0.45 0.80 -6.57
C PRO A 293 1.07 0.97 -7.96
N ASN A 294 1.67 -0.11 -8.47
CA ASN A 294 2.19 -0.19 -9.84
C ASN A 294 1.64 -1.40 -10.63
N ASN A 295 0.80 -2.23 -9.98
CA ASN A 295 0.28 -3.47 -10.54
C ASN A 295 -1.09 -3.79 -9.93
N ARG A 296 -2.11 -3.99 -10.78
CA ARG A 296 -3.49 -4.27 -10.35
C ARG A 296 -3.59 -5.55 -9.51
N GLY A 297 -2.98 -6.64 -9.95
CA GLY A 297 -3.05 -7.94 -9.28
C GLY A 297 -2.37 -7.96 -7.91
N GLN A 298 -1.44 -7.03 -7.64
CA GLN A 298 -0.89 -6.85 -6.29
C GLN A 298 -1.89 -6.16 -5.36
N VAL A 299 -2.59 -5.13 -5.84
CA VAL A 299 -3.64 -4.45 -5.04
C VAL A 299 -4.79 -5.40 -4.75
N GLU A 300 -5.24 -6.18 -5.73
CA GLU A 300 -6.34 -7.14 -5.58
C GLU A 300 -6.07 -8.17 -4.47
N LYS A 301 -4.84 -8.66 -4.36
CA LYS A 301 -4.42 -9.58 -3.28
C LYS A 301 -4.40 -8.95 -1.89
N LEU A 302 -4.36 -7.63 -1.83
CA LEU A 302 -4.28 -6.87 -0.58
C LEU A 302 -5.64 -6.33 -0.13
N VAL A 303 -6.70 -6.48 -0.94
CA VAL A 303 -8.07 -6.17 -0.52
C VAL A 303 -8.44 -7.12 0.64
N GLY A 304 -8.78 -6.56 1.79
CA GLY A 304 -9.12 -7.36 2.98
C GLY A 304 -7.94 -7.92 3.74
N HIS A 305 -6.70 -7.64 3.35
CA HIS A 305 -5.54 -8.22 4.01
C HIS A 305 -5.39 -7.66 5.45
N PRO A 306 -5.22 -8.50 6.49
CA PRO A 306 -5.22 -8.08 7.90
C PRO A 306 -4.06 -7.15 8.27
N ALA A 307 -2.95 -7.15 7.52
CA ALA A 307 -1.84 -6.21 7.76
C ALA A 307 -2.23 -4.73 7.65
N TRP A 308 -3.35 -4.39 6.99
CA TRP A 308 -3.89 -3.02 6.98
C TRP A 308 -4.45 -2.56 8.32
N SER A 309 -4.71 -3.49 9.24
CA SER A 309 -5.37 -3.21 10.53
C SER A 309 -4.60 -2.30 11.46
N THR A 310 -3.28 -2.14 11.30
CA THR A 310 -2.48 -1.23 12.12
C THR A 310 -2.32 0.16 11.51
N VAL A 311 -2.61 0.29 10.20
CA VAL A 311 -2.41 1.53 9.45
C VAL A 311 -3.47 2.55 9.83
N ARG A 312 -3.02 3.74 10.25
CA ARG A 312 -3.84 4.86 10.68
C ARG A 312 -3.90 5.98 9.65
N VAL A 313 -2.87 6.12 8.83
CA VAL A 313 -2.78 7.18 7.82
C VAL A 313 -2.39 6.56 6.49
N ILE A 314 -3.18 6.84 5.46
CA ILE A 314 -2.85 6.50 4.08
C ILE A 314 -2.76 7.77 3.27
N HIS A 315 -1.63 7.96 2.60
CA HIS A 315 -1.50 8.92 1.51
C HIS A 315 -1.52 8.16 0.18
N MET A 316 -2.55 8.38 -0.63
CA MET A 316 -2.72 7.76 -1.93
C MET A 316 -1.94 8.52 -3.00
N GLU A 317 -1.09 7.82 -3.75
CA GLU A 317 -0.36 8.39 -4.87
C GLU A 317 -0.55 7.55 -6.13
N SER A 318 -0.73 8.22 -7.28
CA SER A 318 -0.78 7.57 -8.59
C SER A 318 -1.80 6.42 -8.71
N CYS A 319 -2.91 6.50 -7.94
CA CYS A 319 -3.90 5.43 -7.86
C CYS A 319 -4.90 5.37 -9.02
N TRP A 320 -4.95 6.41 -9.86
CA TRP A 320 -5.89 6.55 -10.97
C TRP A 320 -6.07 5.30 -11.88
N PRO A 321 -5.06 4.46 -12.21
CA PRO A 321 -5.25 3.29 -13.07
C PRO A 321 -5.84 2.09 -12.31
N TYR A 322 -5.88 2.17 -10.98
CA TYR A 322 -6.29 1.11 -10.06
C TYR A 322 -7.40 1.57 -9.12
N GLN A 323 -8.08 2.68 -9.46
CA GLN A 323 -9.00 3.40 -8.58
C GLN A 323 -10.05 2.46 -7.97
N GLU A 324 -10.73 1.67 -8.80
CA GLU A 324 -11.75 0.71 -8.37
C GLU A 324 -11.26 -0.25 -7.27
N VAL A 325 -10.07 -0.84 -7.47
CA VAL A 325 -9.52 -1.82 -6.52
C VAL A 325 -8.96 -1.12 -5.28
N ALA A 326 -8.37 0.06 -5.43
CA ALA A 326 -7.90 0.87 -4.31
C ALA A 326 -9.07 1.34 -3.42
N ASP A 327 -10.19 1.71 -4.03
CA ASP A 327 -11.42 2.08 -3.32
C ASP A 327 -11.97 0.87 -2.55
N ALA A 328 -12.06 -0.31 -3.19
CA ALA A 328 -12.47 -1.55 -2.54
C ALA A 328 -11.54 -1.94 -1.37
N MET A 329 -10.23 -1.71 -1.52
CA MET A 329 -9.23 -1.92 -0.48
C MET A 329 -9.53 -1.01 0.73
N VAL A 330 -9.65 0.30 0.55
CA VAL A 330 -9.90 1.28 1.62
C VAL A 330 -11.25 1.05 2.31
N LEU A 331 -12.27 0.62 1.56
CA LEU A 331 -13.59 0.29 2.10
C LEU A 331 -13.60 -1.01 2.91
N SER A 332 -12.56 -1.84 2.82
CA SER A 332 -12.49 -3.09 3.57
C SER A 332 -12.52 -2.87 5.10
N PRO A 333 -13.16 -3.78 5.87
CA PRO A 333 -13.08 -3.80 7.33
C PRO A 333 -11.67 -4.01 7.88
N ALA A 334 -10.70 -4.37 7.03
CA ALA A 334 -9.29 -4.45 7.42
C ALA A 334 -8.77 -3.08 7.89
N PHE A 335 -9.27 -1.95 7.38
CA PHE A 335 -8.86 -0.60 7.77
C PHE A 335 -9.53 -0.04 9.03
N ARG A 336 -9.68 -0.88 10.07
CA ARG A 336 -10.34 -0.48 11.33
C ARG A 336 -9.58 0.59 12.13
N SER A 337 -8.26 0.66 11.96
CA SER A 337 -7.43 1.68 12.62
C SER A 337 -7.23 2.95 11.78
N LEU A 338 -7.72 2.98 10.54
CA LEU A 338 -7.59 4.16 9.68
C LEU A 338 -8.28 5.35 10.35
N ARG A 339 -7.57 6.49 10.39
CA ARG A 339 -8.02 7.78 10.91
C ARG A 339 -7.93 8.86 9.84
N GLU A 340 -6.99 8.73 8.92
CA GLU A 340 -6.74 9.74 7.91
C GLU A 340 -6.55 9.12 6.53
N LEU A 341 -7.29 9.67 5.56
CA LEU A 341 -7.16 9.33 4.15
C LEU A 341 -6.80 10.58 3.37
N ARG A 342 -5.67 10.52 2.66
CA ARG A 342 -5.09 11.68 1.96
C ARG A 342 -4.81 11.39 0.49
N GLY A 343 -4.86 12.42 -0.36
CA GLY A 343 -4.45 12.37 -1.77
C GLY A 343 -5.31 11.51 -2.68
N PHE A 344 -6.55 11.19 -2.29
CA PHE A 344 -7.44 10.38 -3.13
C PHE A 344 -8.34 11.25 -3.99
N SER A 345 -8.67 10.78 -5.20
CA SER A 345 -9.43 11.54 -6.20
C SER A 345 -10.75 10.90 -6.61
N SER A 346 -11.13 9.74 -6.06
CA SER A 346 -12.37 9.02 -6.41
C SER A 346 -13.61 9.67 -5.79
N PRO A 347 -14.53 10.22 -6.61
CA PRO A 347 -15.82 10.69 -6.12
C PRO A 347 -16.67 9.53 -5.56
N GLU A 348 -16.55 8.33 -6.16
CA GLU A 348 -17.27 7.14 -5.73
C GLU A 348 -16.87 6.72 -4.32
N LEU A 349 -15.57 6.73 -4.02
CA LEU A 349 -15.05 6.46 -2.68
C LEU A 349 -15.54 7.51 -1.67
N LEU A 350 -15.45 8.80 -2.02
CA LEU A 350 -15.90 9.88 -1.14
C LEU A 350 -17.40 9.74 -0.81
N VAL A 351 -18.23 9.46 -1.80
CA VAL A 351 -19.67 9.19 -1.60
C VAL A 351 -19.87 7.95 -0.74
N ALA A 352 -19.17 6.85 -1.03
CA ALA A 352 -19.30 5.61 -0.28
C ALA A 352 -18.94 5.76 1.21
N VAL A 353 -17.87 6.48 1.53
CA VAL A 353 -17.41 6.64 2.93
C VAL A 353 -18.27 7.64 3.71
N THR A 354 -18.74 8.71 3.08
CA THR A 354 -19.57 9.75 3.72
C THR A 354 -21.02 9.34 3.87
N GLN A 355 -21.52 8.42 3.03
CA GLN A 355 -22.90 7.95 3.07
C GLN A 355 -23.04 6.54 3.66
N SER A 356 -21.95 5.94 4.13
CA SER A 356 -21.97 4.61 4.76
C SER A 356 -22.87 4.56 6.00
N GLU A 357 -23.66 3.50 6.14
CA GLU A 357 -24.44 3.22 7.36
C GLU A 357 -23.56 2.74 8.52
N THR A 358 -22.39 2.18 8.22
CA THR A 358 -21.36 1.80 9.18
C THR A 358 -20.38 2.96 9.37
N PRO A 359 -20.43 3.68 10.51
CA PRO A 359 -19.58 4.83 10.72
C PRO A 359 -18.12 4.44 10.81
N ARG A 360 -17.24 5.29 10.29
CA ARG A 360 -15.78 5.13 10.38
C ARG A 360 -15.18 6.18 11.30
N PRO A 361 -14.14 5.84 12.07
CA PRO A 361 -13.51 6.74 13.04
C PRO A 361 -12.53 7.73 12.36
N TRP A 362 -12.80 8.16 11.13
CA TRP A 362 -11.87 9.02 10.40
C TRP A 362 -12.00 10.45 10.89
N THR A 363 -10.85 11.07 11.17
CA THR A 363 -10.73 12.41 11.73
C THR A 363 -10.29 13.43 10.69
N ARG A 364 -9.56 12.98 9.66
CA ARG A 364 -9.07 13.83 8.55
C ARG A 364 -9.31 13.20 7.20
N LEU A 365 -9.70 14.03 6.23
CA LEU A 365 -9.88 13.63 4.83
C LEU A 365 -9.28 14.68 3.90
N GLU A 366 -8.42 14.27 2.98
CA GLU A 366 -7.88 15.14 1.91
C GLU A 366 -8.31 14.58 0.56
N PHE A 367 -9.18 15.33 -0.12
CA PHE A 367 -9.77 14.99 -1.41
C PHE A 367 -9.21 15.87 -2.53
N ASP A 368 -8.53 15.21 -3.46
CA ASP A 368 -7.64 15.86 -4.42
C ASP A 368 -8.33 16.29 -5.71
N GLN A 369 -9.61 15.96 -5.95
CA GLN A 369 -10.27 16.28 -7.20
C GLN A 369 -11.77 16.55 -7.03
N LEU A 370 -12.10 17.74 -6.53
CA LEU A 370 -13.49 18.19 -6.48
C LEU A 370 -14.00 18.55 -7.90
N ASN A 371 -14.84 17.68 -8.46
CA ASN A 371 -15.44 17.91 -9.77
C ASN A 371 -16.49 19.03 -9.72
N MET A 372 -16.38 20.00 -10.62
CA MET A 372 -17.34 21.09 -10.80
C MET A 372 -17.42 21.54 -12.27
N GLN A 373 -18.48 22.26 -12.63
CA GLN A 373 -18.67 22.88 -13.95
C GLN A 373 -18.86 24.40 -13.84
N PRO A 374 -18.10 25.23 -14.59
CA PRO A 374 -16.99 24.84 -15.47
C PRO A 374 -15.81 24.25 -14.67
N SER A 375 -15.00 23.36 -15.29
CA SER A 375 -13.88 22.75 -14.59
C SER A 375 -12.72 23.74 -14.41
N VAL A 376 -12.02 23.62 -13.28
CA VAL A 376 -10.89 24.51 -12.94
C VAL A 376 -9.72 24.36 -13.92
N GLY A 377 -9.38 23.12 -14.32
CA GLY A 377 -8.33 22.87 -15.31
C GLY A 377 -8.64 23.45 -16.70
N TRP A 378 -9.92 23.60 -17.05
CA TRP A 378 -10.31 24.36 -18.24
C TRP A 378 -10.12 25.87 -18.01
N SER A 379 -10.51 26.42 -16.87
CA SER A 379 -10.39 27.87 -16.56
C SER A 379 -8.95 28.40 -16.53
N ILE A 380 -7.97 27.58 -16.08
CA ILE A 380 -6.54 27.93 -16.04
C ILE A 380 -5.99 28.11 -17.46
N ASN A 381 -6.44 27.29 -18.41
CA ASN A 381 -5.90 27.25 -19.77
C ASN A 381 -6.73 28.03 -20.81
N SER A 382 -8.00 28.34 -20.53
CA SER A 382 -8.93 28.95 -21.51
C SER A 382 -9.20 30.44 -21.29
N GLY A 383 -8.58 31.07 -20.29
CA GLY A 383 -8.70 32.52 -20.07
C GLY A 383 -10.06 32.99 -19.55
N TYR A 384 -10.88 32.08 -19.01
CA TYR A 384 -12.12 32.48 -18.32
C TYR A 384 -11.76 33.30 -17.08
N THR A 385 -12.00 34.61 -17.17
CA THR A 385 -11.66 35.59 -16.12
C THR A 385 -12.79 35.79 -15.10
N ARG A 386 -13.99 35.25 -15.34
CA ARG A 386 -15.15 35.41 -14.44
C ARG A 386 -15.93 34.11 -14.28
N MET A 387 -16.11 33.68 -13.03
CA MET A 387 -17.05 32.62 -12.65
C MET A 387 -18.48 33.01 -13.12
N PRO A 388 -19.33 32.06 -13.54
CA PRO A 388 -20.73 32.36 -13.85
C PRO A 388 -21.41 33.09 -12.67
N PRO A 389 -22.36 34.01 -12.92
CA PRO A 389 -23.07 34.71 -11.85
C PRO A 389 -23.70 33.78 -10.81
N GLU A 390 -24.20 32.63 -11.26
CA GLU A 390 -24.79 31.56 -10.45
C GLU A 390 -23.77 30.68 -9.73
N GLY A 391 -22.47 30.81 -10.04
CA GLY A 391 -21.39 30.02 -9.46
C GLY A 391 -21.14 28.67 -10.15
N PRO A 392 -20.18 27.88 -9.64
CA PRO A 392 -19.89 26.55 -10.16
C PRO A 392 -21.00 25.56 -9.80
N LYS A 393 -21.30 24.65 -10.73
CA LYS A 393 -22.22 23.52 -10.49
C LYS A 393 -21.44 22.31 -10.01
N PHE A 394 -21.86 21.72 -8.90
CA PHE A 394 -21.30 20.48 -8.35
C PHE A 394 -22.21 19.28 -8.67
N PRO A 395 -21.66 18.08 -8.88
CA PRO A 395 -22.46 16.87 -9.00
C PRO A 395 -23.34 16.68 -7.75
N PRO A 396 -24.67 16.48 -7.87
CA PRO A 396 -25.57 16.43 -6.72
C PRO A 396 -25.20 15.38 -5.66
N ARG A 397 -24.70 14.21 -6.10
CA ARG A 397 -24.25 13.14 -5.19
C ARG A 397 -23.04 13.56 -4.35
N LEU A 398 -22.10 14.27 -4.98
CA LEU A 398 -20.89 14.77 -4.33
C LEU A 398 -21.21 15.92 -3.36
N GLN A 399 -22.11 16.81 -3.78
CA GLN A 399 -22.62 17.88 -2.92
C GLN A 399 -23.31 17.31 -1.68
N ALA A 400 -24.17 16.30 -1.84
CA ALA A 400 -24.84 15.63 -0.72
C ALA A 400 -23.85 14.93 0.23
N ALA A 401 -22.85 14.23 -0.33
CA ALA A 401 -21.77 13.58 0.43
C ALA A 401 -21.01 14.57 1.31
N LEU A 402 -20.63 15.73 0.75
CA LEU A 402 -19.92 16.79 1.45
C LEU A 402 -20.83 17.72 2.27
N SER A 403 -22.14 17.52 2.29
CA SER A 403 -23.06 18.32 3.14
C SER A 403 -23.51 17.54 4.37
N ILE A 404 -24.00 16.31 4.18
CA ILE A 404 -24.71 15.55 5.23
C ILE A 404 -23.75 14.70 6.06
N ASN A 405 -22.78 14.03 5.41
CA ASN A 405 -21.78 13.15 6.01
C ASN A 405 -22.28 12.28 7.19
N ARG A 406 -22.96 11.17 6.90
CA ARG A 406 -23.43 10.21 7.92
C ARG A 406 -22.36 9.20 8.33
N GLY A 407 -21.46 8.86 7.40
CA GLY A 407 -20.48 7.79 7.58
C GLY A 407 -19.22 8.21 8.33
N LEU A 408 -18.89 9.51 8.42
CA LEU A 408 -17.68 10.01 9.09
C LEU A 408 -18.01 10.99 10.25
N PRO A 409 -18.63 10.53 11.35
CA PRO A 409 -19.07 11.41 12.45
C PRO A 409 -17.93 12.06 13.23
N GLN A 410 -16.71 11.50 13.14
CA GLN A 410 -15.52 12.01 13.80
C GLN A 410 -14.68 12.94 12.92
N LEU A 411 -15.12 13.23 11.69
CA LEU A 411 -14.37 14.10 10.79
C LEU A 411 -14.32 15.52 11.37
N ARG A 412 -13.11 16.04 11.57
CA ARG A 412 -12.84 17.41 12.05
C ARG A 412 -11.97 18.22 11.09
N GLU A 413 -11.18 17.54 10.28
CA GLU A 413 -10.31 18.17 9.29
C GLU A 413 -10.70 17.74 7.87
N LEU A 414 -10.94 18.71 7.00
CA LEU A 414 -11.23 18.46 5.59
C LEU A 414 -10.34 19.33 4.70
N GLU A 415 -9.60 18.67 3.80
CA GLU A 415 -8.89 19.34 2.71
C GLU A 415 -9.61 19.07 1.39
N LEU A 416 -10.01 20.14 0.70
CA LEU A 416 -10.57 20.06 -0.65
C LEU A 416 -9.65 20.81 -1.61
N ARG A 417 -9.07 20.10 -2.59
CA ARG A 417 -8.28 20.73 -3.64
C ARG A 417 -9.14 21.15 -4.83
N TRP A 418 -8.56 21.99 -5.69
CA TRP A 418 -9.19 22.52 -6.90
C TRP A 418 -10.37 23.45 -6.66
N LEU A 419 -10.36 24.25 -5.60
CA LEU A 419 -11.31 25.36 -5.38
C LEU A 419 -10.76 26.70 -5.90
N LEU A 420 -9.86 26.66 -6.88
CA LEU A 420 -9.27 27.86 -7.48
C LEU A 420 -10.40 28.74 -8.04
N ARG A 421 -10.38 30.02 -7.65
CA ARG A 421 -11.35 31.04 -8.07
C ARG A 421 -12.79 30.83 -7.61
N VAL A 422 -13.02 29.97 -6.61
CA VAL A 422 -14.34 29.77 -6.01
C VAL A 422 -14.51 30.67 -4.80
N ASP A 423 -15.40 31.66 -4.94
CA ASP A 423 -15.79 32.54 -3.84
C ASP A 423 -16.54 31.78 -2.74
N ALA A 424 -16.32 32.18 -1.48
CA ALA A 424 -16.91 31.53 -0.30
C ALA A 424 -18.44 31.44 -0.35
N LYS A 425 -19.12 32.42 -0.96
CA LYS A 425 -20.59 32.43 -1.05
C LYS A 425 -21.15 31.21 -1.80
N PHE A 426 -20.39 30.65 -2.74
CA PHE A 426 -20.78 29.46 -3.50
C PHE A 426 -20.52 28.15 -2.75
N MET A 427 -19.81 28.21 -1.63
CA MET A 427 -19.51 27.09 -0.74
C MET A 427 -20.35 27.11 0.54
N ARG A 428 -21.34 27.99 0.66
CA ARG A 428 -22.22 28.09 1.86
C ARG A 428 -22.92 26.77 2.17
N TRP A 429 -23.31 26.01 1.16
CA TRP A 429 -23.94 24.68 1.35
C TRP A 429 -23.01 23.67 2.05
N LEU A 430 -21.70 23.81 1.88
CA LEU A 430 -20.69 22.98 2.54
C LEU A 430 -20.50 23.45 3.98
N PHE A 431 -20.15 24.73 4.17
CA PHE A 431 -19.80 25.27 5.48
C PHE A 431 -20.98 25.28 6.45
N PHE A 432 -22.14 25.76 6.01
CA PHE A 432 -23.34 25.81 6.85
C PHE A 432 -24.20 24.54 6.77
N GLY A 433 -23.71 23.52 6.07
CA GLY A 433 -24.29 22.17 6.12
C GLY A 433 -23.86 21.43 7.40
N PRO A 434 -24.51 20.28 7.72
CA PRO A 434 -24.15 19.45 8.86
C PRO A 434 -22.65 19.11 8.97
N LEU A 435 -22.00 18.80 7.84
CA LEU A 435 -20.58 18.51 7.79
C LEU A 435 -19.73 19.75 8.11
N GLY A 436 -20.00 20.90 7.49
CA GLY A 436 -19.17 22.08 7.71
C GLY A 436 -19.22 22.59 9.15
N MET A 437 -20.39 22.49 9.79
CA MET A 437 -20.57 22.90 11.20
C MET A 437 -19.80 22.04 12.21
N GLN A 438 -19.38 20.82 11.85
CA GLN A 438 -18.54 19.96 12.71
C GLN A 438 -17.04 20.10 12.44
N LEU A 439 -16.62 20.82 11.39
CA LEU A 439 -15.20 20.97 11.07
C LEU A 439 -14.52 21.94 12.03
N GLU A 440 -13.33 21.55 12.50
CA GLU A 440 -12.41 22.40 13.25
C GLU A 440 -11.39 23.05 12.31
N ARG A 441 -11.01 22.34 11.23
CA ARG A 441 -10.05 22.81 10.24
C ARG A 441 -10.53 22.54 8.81
N PHE A 442 -10.37 23.54 7.95
CA PHE A 442 -10.60 23.42 6.51
C PHE A 442 -9.39 23.90 5.74
N ASP A 443 -8.83 23.02 4.92
CA ASP A 443 -7.70 23.29 4.03
C ASP A 443 -8.18 23.31 2.58
N THR A 444 -7.64 24.21 1.78
CA THR A 444 -7.96 24.27 0.35
C THR A 444 -6.87 24.90 -0.50
N GLN A 445 -7.17 25.10 -1.78
CA GLN A 445 -6.40 25.90 -2.70
C GLN A 445 -7.33 26.90 -3.38
N VAL A 446 -7.49 28.04 -2.73
CA VAL A 446 -8.17 29.24 -3.24
C VAL A 446 -7.16 30.38 -3.37
N GLY A 447 -7.28 31.17 -4.45
CA GLY A 447 -6.43 32.33 -4.68
C GLY A 447 -6.58 33.38 -3.58
N THR A 448 -5.46 34.02 -3.21
CA THR A 448 -5.37 34.97 -2.09
C THR A 448 -6.41 36.10 -2.18
N VAL A 449 -6.78 36.53 -3.38
CA VAL A 449 -7.79 37.58 -3.61
C VAL A 449 -9.19 37.24 -3.08
N PHE A 450 -9.49 35.97 -2.84
CA PHE A 450 -10.78 35.53 -2.26
C PHE A 450 -10.75 35.41 -0.74
N LEU A 451 -9.58 35.45 -0.09
CA LEU A 451 -9.49 35.36 1.37
C LEU A 451 -10.41 36.33 2.12
N PRO A 452 -10.53 37.62 1.72
CA PRO A 452 -11.46 38.53 2.38
C PRO A 452 -12.92 38.06 2.33
N THR A 453 -13.34 37.34 1.28
CA THR A 453 -14.71 36.83 1.19
C THR A 453 -14.92 35.62 2.10
N TYR A 454 -13.92 34.75 2.24
CA TYR A 454 -13.94 33.68 3.25
C TYR A 454 -13.93 34.22 4.69
N MET A 455 -13.14 35.26 4.99
CA MET A 455 -13.12 35.90 6.31
C MET A 455 -14.52 36.42 6.70
N ARG A 456 -15.21 37.08 5.75
CA ARG A 456 -16.55 37.65 5.97
C ARG A 456 -17.64 36.59 6.05
N GLU A 457 -17.68 35.68 5.09
CA GLU A 457 -18.71 34.64 5.03
C GLU A 457 -18.62 33.68 6.22
N LEU A 458 -17.40 33.43 6.75
CA LEU A 458 -17.16 32.53 7.89
C LEU A 458 -16.97 33.26 9.22
N ALA A 459 -17.29 34.55 9.30
CA ALA A 459 -17.09 35.37 10.50
C ALA A 459 -17.79 34.75 11.73
N GLU A 460 -19.05 34.33 11.59
CA GLU A 460 -19.85 33.71 12.66
C GLU A 460 -19.83 32.18 12.66
N HIS A 461 -19.06 31.56 11.77
CA HIS A 461 -18.96 30.10 11.65
C HIS A 461 -18.13 29.52 12.82
N PRO A 462 -18.32 28.26 13.27
CA PRO A 462 -17.51 27.69 14.37
C PRO A 462 -16.09 27.21 13.96
N LEU A 463 -15.82 27.08 12.66
CA LEU A 463 -14.52 26.62 12.12
C LEU A 463 -13.35 27.38 12.74
N ALA A 464 -12.45 26.70 13.44
CA ALA A 464 -11.35 27.33 14.16
C ALA A 464 -10.18 27.74 13.25
N VAL A 465 -9.92 26.95 12.20
CA VAL A 465 -8.80 27.16 11.28
C VAL A 465 -9.23 27.04 9.83
N PHE A 466 -8.92 28.06 9.03
CA PHE A 466 -9.02 28.02 7.58
C PHE A 466 -7.62 28.19 6.99
N SER A 467 -7.23 27.36 6.04
CA SER A 467 -5.91 27.45 5.43
C SER A 467 -5.97 27.23 3.92
N THR A 468 -5.18 28.00 3.19
CA THR A 468 -5.11 27.90 1.73
C THR A 468 -3.69 28.05 1.21
N LEU A 469 -3.42 27.34 0.12
CA LEU A 469 -2.23 27.53 -0.71
C LEU A 469 -2.54 28.51 -1.84
N ASP A 470 -1.57 29.36 -2.20
CA ASP A 470 -1.68 30.12 -3.45
C ASP A 470 -1.60 29.22 -4.69
N GLU A 471 -1.89 29.80 -5.86
CA GLU A 471 -1.97 29.08 -7.13
C GLU A 471 -0.63 28.39 -7.47
N GLU A 472 0.50 29.05 -7.17
CA GLU A 472 1.85 28.53 -7.41
C GLU A 472 2.41 27.66 -6.26
N ARG A 473 1.68 27.50 -5.15
CA ARG A 473 2.11 26.78 -3.93
C ARG A 473 3.43 27.33 -3.34
N ASN A 474 3.62 28.64 -3.49
CA ASN A 474 4.75 29.41 -2.99
C ASN A 474 4.48 30.04 -1.62
N ALA A 475 3.20 30.17 -1.22
CA ALA A 475 2.80 30.63 0.11
C ALA A 475 1.61 29.84 0.66
N THR A 476 1.60 29.64 1.98
CA THR A 476 0.45 29.14 2.75
C THR A 476 -0.10 30.26 3.60
N TYR A 477 -1.42 30.46 3.55
CA TYR A 477 -2.15 31.45 4.33
C TYR A 477 -3.04 30.70 5.32
N THR A 478 -2.89 30.97 6.61
CA THR A 478 -3.66 30.34 7.67
C THR A 478 -4.39 31.42 8.46
N LEU A 479 -5.71 31.38 8.41
CA LEU A 479 -6.60 32.20 9.22
C LEU A 479 -7.01 31.43 10.47
N THR A 480 -6.90 32.10 11.61
CA THR A 480 -7.32 31.62 12.92
C THR A 480 -8.21 32.66 13.60
N ARG A 481 -8.99 32.22 14.60
CA ARG A 481 -9.85 33.12 15.36
C ARG A 481 -9.08 33.81 16.48
N GLY A 482 -9.18 35.14 16.56
CA GLY A 482 -8.72 35.91 17.70
C GLY A 482 -9.80 36.14 18.75
N ASP A 483 -9.58 37.10 19.64
CA ASP A 483 -10.46 37.38 20.78
C ASP A 483 -11.85 37.87 20.35
N SER A 484 -11.98 38.42 19.14
CA SER A 484 -13.27 38.82 18.57
C SER A 484 -14.17 37.62 18.22
N GLY A 485 -13.58 36.41 18.18
CA GLY A 485 -14.22 35.22 17.66
C GLY A 485 -14.30 35.17 16.13
N ALA A 486 -13.87 36.19 15.39
CA ALA A 486 -13.82 36.20 13.92
C ALA A 486 -12.45 35.72 13.40
N PHE A 487 -12.36 35.40 12.11
CA PHE A 487 -11.09 35.11 11.43
C PHE A 487 -10.29 36.40 11.18
N ASP A 488 -9.63 36.90 12.22
CA ASP A 488 -8.89 38.17 12.24
C ASP A 488 -7.38 38.00 12.50
N GLN A 489 -6.89 36.76 12.65
CA GLN A 489 -5.47 36.45 12.76
C GLN A 489 -5.00 35.73 11.49
N LEU A 490 -4.04 36.32 10.78
CA LEU A 490 -3.48 35.77 9.54
C LEU A 490 -2.00 35.43 9.73
N HIS A 491 -1.66 34.15 9.57
CA HIS A 491 -0.28 33.67 9.45
C HIS A 491 0.03 33.30 7.99
N VAL A 492 1.11 33.85 7.44
CA VAL A 492 1.56 33.59 6.07
C VAL A 492 2.95 32.99 6.06
N ALA A 493 3.07 31.77 5.56
CA ALA A 493 4.35 31.08 5.41
C ALA A 493 4.80 31.04 3.94
N PHE A 494 5.84 31.80 3.60
CA PHE A 494 6.43 31.85 2.27
C PHE A 494 7.47 30.75 2.08
N ARG A 495 7.24 29.87 1.10
CA ARG A 495 8.29 29.04 0.48
C ARG A 495 9.16 29.91 -0.43
N ARG A 496 8.53 30.80 -1.21
CA ARG A 496 9.17 31.83 -2.05
C ARG A 496 8.29 33.08 -2.04
N THR A 497 8.90 34.26 -1.97
CA THR A 497 8.18 35.55 -2.05
C THR A 497 8.06 36.05 -3.49
N ASN A 498 9.12 35.85 -4.27
CA ASN A 498 9.24 36.28 -5.67
C ASN A 498 9.08 35.09 -6.63
N ARG A 499 8.77 35.38 -7.90
CA ARG A 499 8.65 34.37 -8.96
C ARG A 499 9.94 33.57 -9.15
N SER A 500 9.79 32.38 -9.71
CA SER A 500 10.92 31.67 -10.30
C SER A 500 11.46 32.47 -11.50
N PRO A 501 12.77 32.69 -11.64
CA PRO A 501 13.34 33.39 -12.79
C PRO A 501 13.14 32.66 -14.13
N TYR A 502 12.62 31.42 -14.10
CA TYR A 502 12.32 30.60 -15.27
C TYR A 502 10.84 30.60 -15.67
N ASP A 503 9.98 31.35 -14.97
CA ASP A 503 8.56 31.43 -15.29
C ASP A 503 8.30 32.60 -16.25
N ALA A 504 7.88 32.30 -17.48
CA ALA A 504 7.64 33.29 -18.53
C ALA A 504 6.22 33.90 -18.46
N THR A 505 5.39 33.46 -17.51
CA THR A 505 4.01 33.94 -17.37
C THR A 505 3.92 35.27 -16.59
N PRO A 506 2.97 36.16 -16.91
CA PRO A 506 2.86 37.50 -16.29
C PRO A 506 2.13 37.53 -14.92
N LEU A 507 1.96 36.41 -14.21
CA LEU A 507 1.10 36.30 -13.00
C LEU A 507 1.71 36.89 -11.72
N PRO A 508 1.06 37.78 -10.95
CA PRO A 508 1.65 38.41 -9.75
C PRO A 508 2.31 37.41 -8.79
N SER A 509 3.45 37.79 -8.21
CA SER A 509 4.15 37.00 -7.18
C SER A 509 3.31 36.84 -5.91
N SER A 510 3.62 35.82 -5.11
CA SER A 510 2.93 35.59 -3.82
C SER A 510 2.97 36.81 -2.89
N TRP A 511 4.06 37.58 -2.93
CA TRP A 511 4.17 38.85 -2.21
C TRP A 511 3.20 39.91 -2.72
N GLU A 512 3.15 40.14 -4.03
CA GLU A 512 2.23 41.11 -4.64
C GLU A 512 0.76 40.73 -4.41
N LEU A 513 0.45 39.43 -4.45
CA LEU A 513 -0.88 38.91 -4.13
C LEU A 513 -1.26 39.16 -2.66
N LEU A 514 -0.33 38.95 -1.72
CA LEU A 514 -0.54 39.29 -0.31
C LEU A 514 -0.84 40.78 -0.15
N MET A 515 0.01 41.66 -0.68
CA MET A 515 -0.15 43.11 -0.52
C MET A 515 -1.45 43.61 -1.17
N THR A 516 -1.82 43.06 -2.33
CA THR A 516 -3.10 43.36 -2.97
C THR A 516 -4.29 42.94 -2.11
N MET A 517 -4.22 41.74 -1.52
CA MET A 517 -5.27 41.25 -0.61
C MET A 517 -5.37 42.12 0.64
N LEU A 518 -4.24 42.45 1.29
CA LEU A 518 -4.21 43.31 2.48
C LEU A 518 -4.80 44.70 2.19
N GLY A 519 -4.55 45.27 1.02
CA GLY A 519 -5.14 46.54 0.58
C GLY A 519 -6.65 46.50 0.33
N SER A 520 -7.24 45.30 0.22
CA SER A 520 -8.69 45.10 0.00
C SER A 520 -9.49 44.83 1.28
N LEU A 521 -8.80 44.69 2.41
CA LEU A 521 -9.44 44.48 3.71
C LEU A 521 -10.11 45.76 4.20
N ARG A 522 -11.25 45.61 4.87
CA ARG A 522 -11.90 46.71 5.59
C ARG A 522 -11.23 46.89 6.94
N ARG A 523 -11.31 48.11 7.46
CA ARG A 523 -10.81 48.44 8.79
C ARG A 523 -11.41 47.51 9.85
N GLY A 524 -10.56 46.89 10.66
CA GLY A 524 -10.96 45.94 11.71
C GLY A 524 -11.22 44.50 11.26
N GLU A 525 -11.04 44.16 9.97
CA GLU A 525 -11.14 42.75 9.51
C GLU A 525 -9.92 41.92 9.88
N LEU A 526 -8.80 42.55 10.18
CA LEU A 526 -7.57 41.90 10.60
C LEU A 526 -7.09 42.55 11.90
N ALA A 527 -6.78 41.73 12.89
CA ALA A 527 -6.24 42.13 14.18
C ALA A 527 -4.75 41.79 14.30
N ARG A 528 -4.30 40.70 13.67
CA ARG A 528 -2.90 40.26 13.72
C ARG A 528 -2.42 39.69 12.39
N LEU A 529 -1.21 40.09 11.99
CA LEU A 529 -0.49 39.56 10.84
C LEU A 529 0.85 38.97 11.28
N GLU A 530 1.08 37.70 10.97
CA GLU A 530 2.36 37.03 11.19
C GLU A 530 2.91 36.53 9.85
N LEU A 531 4.13 36.91 9.50
CA LEU A 531 4.79 36.48 8.27
C LEU A 531 5.98 35.60 8.60
N ARG A 532 6.15 34.50 7.89
CA ARG A 532 7.30 33.61 8.01
C ARG A 532 7.91 33.35 6.64
N TRP A 533 9.23 33.40 6.56
CA TRP A 533 9.97 33.15 5.32
C TRP A 533 10.81 31.87 5.41
N SER A 534 11.00 31.22 4.28
CA SER A 534 11.97 30.13 4.21
C SER A 534 13.40 30.67 4.36
N LYS A 535 14.28 29.89 4.99
CA LYS A 535 15.71 30.25 5.15
C LYS A 535 16.42 30.55 3.82
N LYS A 536 15.94 29.98 2.72
CA LYS A 536 16.54 30.13 1.39
C LYS A 536 16.07 31.39 0.66
N TYR A 537 14.89 31.91 0.99
CA TYR A 537 14.24 33.01 0.27
C TYR A 537 13.76 34.04 1.29
N ALA A 538 14.71 34.81 1.82
CA ALA A 538 14.44 35.94 2.72
C ALA A 538 13.76 37.10 1.98
N PRO A 539 12.98 37.95 2.69
CA PRO A 539 12.34 39.11 2.07
C PRO A 539 13.38 40.14 1.61
N THR A 540 13.07 40.90 0.57
CA THR A 540 13.91 42.02 0.10
C THR A 540 13.70 43.27 0.98
N ALA A 541 14.62 44.23 0.92
CA ALA A 541 14.48 45.51 1.62
C ALA A 541 13.21 46.26 1.20
N GLU A 542 12.89 46.25 -0.10
CA GLU A 542 11.67 46.85 -0.66
C GLU A 542 10.39 46.19 -0.11
N GLN A 543 10.39 44.87 0.07
CA GLN A 543 9.27 44.15 0.68
C GLN A 543 9.08 44.56 2.14
N LEU A 544 10.17 44.68 2.89
CA LEU A 544 10.11 45.12 4.30
C LEU A 544 9.63 46.57 4.42
N GLU A 545 10.07 47.47 3.53
CA GLU A 545 9.63 48.87 3.49
C GLU A 545 8.15 49.00 3.12
N ALA A 546 7.70 48.24 2.11
CA ALA A 546 6.29 48.17 1.73
C ALA A 546 5.40 47.66 2.87
N LEU A 547 5.86 46.63 3.61
CA LEU A 547 5.18 46.11 4.78
C LEU A 547 5.10 47.14 5.91
N ALA A 548 6.22 47.83 6.21
CA ALA A 548 6.27 48.86 7.23
C ALA A 548 5.34 50.04 6.90
N THR A 549 5.29 50.43 5.62
CA THR A 549 4.37 51.48 5.12
C THR A 549 2.92 51.07 5.31
N TRP A 550 2.57 49.83 4.94
CA TRP A 550 1.23 49.30 5.13
C TRP A 550 0.87 49.21 6.62
N ALA A 551 1.77 48.72 7.48
CA ALA A 551 1.54 48.63 8.92
C ALA A 551 1.35 50.01 9.56
N GLY A 552 2.11 51.02 9.13
CA GLY A 552 1.93 52.40 9.59
C GLY A 552 0.56 53.00 9.22
N ALA A 553 -0.03 52.58 8.10
CA ALA A 553 -1.37 52.97 7.68
C ALA A 553 -2.49 52.19 8.40
N ASN A 554 -2.18 51.06 9.05
CA ASN A 554 -3.12 50.18 9.74
C ASN A 554 -2.65 49.90 11.19
N PRO A 555 -2.57 50.93 12.05
CA PRO A 555 -1.98 50.81 13.39
C PRO A 555 -2.77 49.89 14.34
N GLU A 556 -4.01 49.54 14.00
CA GLU A 556 -4.81 48.56 14.74
C GLU A 556 -4.37 47.10 14.52
N VAL A 557 -3.56 46.82 13.50
CA VAL A 557 -3.08 45.46 13.20
C VAL A 557 -1.76 45.21 13.93
N GLU A 558 -1.73 44.21 14.80
CA GLU A 558 -0.51 43.72 15.40
C GLU A 558 0.35 42.99 14.34
N LEU A 559 1.48 43.58 13.96
CA LEU A 559 2.47 42.89 13.12
C LEU A 559 3.38 42.04 14.02
N ALA A 560 3.13 40.74 14.05
CA ALA A 560 3.99 39.79 14.75
C ALA A 560 5.25 39.54 13.91
N HIS A 561 6.40 39.94 14.45
CA HIS A 561 7.69 39.60 13.86
C HIS A 561 8.03 38.15 14.16
N PRO A 562 8.33 37.31 13.15
CA PRO A 562 8.91 36.01 13.43
C PRO A 562 10.29 36.26 14.05
N GLY A 563 10.48 35.81 15.28
CA GLY A 563 11.84 35.57 15.76
C GLY A 563 12.59 34.73 14.74
N ARG A 564 13.85 35.10 14.46
CA ARG A 564 14.74 34.39 13.52
C ARG A 564 14.71 32.86 13.65
#